data_AF-A0A2Z7B712-F1
#
_entry.id   AF-A0A2Z7B712-F1
#
_cell.length_a   1.000
_cell.length_b   1.000
_cell.length_c   1.000
_cell.angle_alpha   90.00
_cell.angle_beta   90.00
_cell.angle_gamma   90.00
#
_symmetry.space_group_name_H-M   'P 1'
#
loop_
_entity.id
_entity.type
_entity.pdbx_description
1 polymer ?
#
loop_
_entity_poly.entity_id
_entity_poly.type
_entity_poly.pdbx_seq_one_letter_code
_entity_poly.pdbx_strand_id
1 'polypeptide(L)'
;VEQLLYCLPSEYVPESFVNAREREFDNLVQGTMSVGQYARRFSSLLAYVPHVSGHERAKRNKFLEGLNEELYSLVLAGSPTSYVDAVDKAMDIEEGLQNSTSLLAYVPHVSGHERAKRNKFLEGLNEELYSLVLAGSPTSYVDAVDKAMDIEEGLQNSRSRVRPQVVQGNHPMVSGLQPTQSVQSSKPPQQQVDQ
;
A
#
# COMPACT_ATOMS: atom_id res chain seq x y z
N VAL A 1 24.59 -29.23 25.78
CA VAL A 1 23.77 -30.18 24.99
C VAL A 1 24.58 -30.98 23.96
N GLU A 2 25.91 -30.79 23.86
CA GLU A 2 26.78 -31.54 22.93
C GLU A 2 27.47 -32.79 23.49
N GLN A 3 27.28 -33.16 24.76
CA GLN A 3 28.05 -34.28 25.37
C GLN A 3 27.26 -35.57 25.60
N LEU A 4 25.97 -35.63 25.24
CA LEU A 4 25.12 -36.77 25.63
C LEU A 4 24.93 -37.83 24.54
N LEU A 5 25.62 -37.74 23.41
CA LEU A 5 25.63 -38.80 22.39
C LEU A 5 26.90 -39.67 22.43
N TYR A 6 27.92 -39.30 23.21
CA TYR A 6 29.22 -39.99 23.23
C TYR A 6 29.39 -41.01 24.39
N CYS A 7 28.38 -41.20 25.24
CA CYS A 7 28.50 -41.99 26.48
C CYS A 7 27.65 -43.27 26.56
N LEU A 8 26.99 -43.69 25.48
CA LEU A 8 26.44 -45.04 25.42
C LEU A 8 27.39 -45.91 24.59
N PRO A 9 27.92 -47.02 25.14
CA PRO A 9 28.61 -48.00 24.30
C PRO A 9 27.67 -48.35 23.14
N SER A 10 28.21 -48.52 21.93
CA SER A 10 27.48 -48.80 20.68
C SER A 10 26.66 -50.11 20.71
N GLU A 11 26.48 -50.70 21.88
CA GLU A 11 25.90 -51.99 22.18
C GLU A 11 24.44 -51.90 22.67
N TYR A 12 23.83 -50.71 22.72
CA TYR A 12 22.47 -50.55 23.26
C TYR A 12 21.51 -49.65 22.45
N VAL A 13 21.87 -49.25 21.23
CA VAL A 13 20.89 -48.64 20.30
C VAL A 13 20.54 -49.71 19.26
N PRO A 14 19.32 -50.27 19.28
CA PRO A 14 18.92 -51.28 18.31
C PRO A 14 19.05 -50.74 16.89
N GLU A 15 19.61 -51.54 15.98
CA GLU A 15 19.72 -51.18 14.56
C GLU A 15 18.35 -50.82 13.96
N SER A 16 17.29 -51.51 14.39
CA SER A 16 15.90 -51.20 14.02
C SER A 16 15.47 -49.78 14.40
N PHE A 17 15.99 -49.23 15.50
CA PHE A 17 15.73 -47.86 15.92
C PHE A 17 16.46 -46.86 15.04
N VAL A 18 17.74 -47.11 14.72
CA VAL A 18 18.52 -46.26 13.80
C VAL A 18 17.87 -46.25 12.43
N ASN A 19 17.55 -47.43 11.87
CA ASN A 19 16.90 -47.56 10.57
C ASN A 19 15.53 -46.88 10.54
N ALA A 20 14.81 -46.83 11.66
CA ALA A 20 13.56 -46.08 11.76
C ALA A 20 13.79 -44.56 11.71
N ARG A 21 14.85 -44.05 12.34
CA ARG A 21 15.23 -42.63 12.29
C ARG A 21 15.78 -42.20 10.93
N GLU A 22 16.55 -43.05 10.27
CA GLU A 22 17.00 -42.83 8.90
C GLU A 22 15.80 -42.73 7.94
N ARG A 23 14.84 -43.65 8.04
CA ARG A 23 13.59 -43.56 7.27
C ARG A 23 12.78 -42.31 7.61
N GLU A 24 12.73 -41.91 8.88
CA GLU A 24 12.07 -40.66 9.28
C GLU A 24 12.72 -39.46 8.60
N PHE A 25 14.06 -39.42 8.52
CA PHE A 25 14.80 -38.37 7.84
C PHE A 25 14.55 -38.36 6.33
N ASP A 26 14.54 -39.52 5.69
CA ASP A 26 14.32 -39.63 4.25
C ASP A 26 12.95 -39.11 3.83
N ASN A 27 11.94 -39.40 4.65
CA ASN A 27 10.55 -38.99 4.43
C ASN A 27 10.20 -37.63 5.06
N LEU A 28 11.16 -36.94 5.68
CA LEU A 28 10.89 -35.68 6.35
C LEU A 28 10.60 -34.58 5.32
N VAL A 29 9.41 -34.02 5.42
CA VAL A 29 8.96 -32.83 4.69
C VAL A 29 8.40 -31.81 5.67
N GLN A 30 8.43 -30.53 5.31
CA GLN A 30 7.90 -29.43 6.10
C GLN A 30 6.39 -29.61 6.33
N GLY A 31 5.63 -29.87 5.26
CA GLY A 31 4.18 -30.07 5.34
C GLY A 31 3.49 -28.87 6.01
N THR A 32 2.76 -29.13 7.09
CA THR A 32 2.05 -28.09 7.85
C THR A 32 2.89 -27.46 8.97
N MET A 33 4.14 -27.89 9.15
CA MET A 33 5.02 -27.35 10.18
C MET A 33 5.57 -26.00 9.74
N SER A 34 5.83 -25.12 10.71
CA SER A 34 6.63 -23.92 10.43
C SER A 34 8.06 -24.31 10.05
N VAL A 35 8.75 -23.45 9.30
CA VAL A 35 10.16 -23.67 8.93
C VAL A 35 11.01 -23.93 10.17
N GLY A 36 10.80 -23.18 11.25
CA GLY A 36 11.53 -23.38 12.51
C GLY A 36 11.26 -24.73 13.17
N GLN A 37 10.03 -25.25 13.09
CA GLN A 37 9.72 -26.61 13.57
C GLN A 37 10.37 -27.68 12.69
N TYR A 38 10.34 -27.50 11.38
CA TYR A 38 10.94 -28.41 10.39
C TYR A 38 12.46 -28.47 10.57
N ALA A 39 13.14 -27.33 10.66
CA ALA A 39 14.57 -27.24 10.90
C ALA A 39 14.99 -27.93 12.22
N ARG A 40 14.20 -27.81 13.29
CA ARG A 40 14.46 -28.52 14.56
C ARG A 40 14.37 -30.04 14.40
N ARG A 41 13.35 -30.54 13.70
CA ARG A 41 13.19 -31.98 13.41
C ARG A 41 14.34 -32.48 12.53
N PHE A 42 14.63 -31.76 11.45
CA PHE A 42 15.74 -32.04 10.55
C PHE A 42 17.06 -32.17 11.31
N SER A 43 17.39 -31.17 12.14
CA SER A 43 18.60 -31.15 12.95
C SER A 43 18.68 -32.33 13.93
N SER A 44 17.57 -32.68 14.58
CA SER A 44 17.54 -33.82 15.52
C SER A 44 17.80 -35.18 14.85
N LEU A 45 17.49 -35.31 13.56
CA LEU A 45 17.65 -36.54 12.80
C LEU A 45 19.03 -36.67 12.14
N LEU A 46 19.77 -35.56 11.98
CA LEU A 46 21.12 -35.57 11.40
C LEU A 46 22.11 -36.49 12.15
N ALA A 47 21.88 -36.72 13.45
CA ALA A 47 22.67 -37.64 14.26
C ALA A 47 22.62 -39.10 13.76
N TYR A 48 21.58 -39.48 13.00
CA TYR A 48 21.37 -40.83 12.49
C TYR A 48 21.75 -40.98 11.01
N VAL A 49 22.09 -39.88 10.32
CA VAL A 49 22.45 -39.88 8.88
C VAL A 49 23.82 -39.25 8.65
N PRO A 50 24.92 -39.91 9.08
CA PRO A 50 26.27 -39.35 9.01
C PRO A 50 26.70 -38.98 7.58
N HIS A 51 26.17 -39.69 6.58
CA HIS A 51 26.42 -39.41 5.17
C HIS A 51 25.86 -38.05 4.72
N VAL A 52 24.84 -37.50 5.39
CA VAL A 52 24.32 -36.14 5.15
C VAL A 52 24.91 -35.12 6.12
N SER A 53 25.01 -35.47 7.41
CA SER A 53 25.36 -34.50 8.46
C SER A 53 26.76 -33.91 8.31
N GLY A 54 27.72 -34.71 7.80
CA GLY A 54 29.09 -34.27 7.51
C GLY A 54 29.27 -33.47 6.21
N HIS A 55 28.25 -33.38 5.36
CA HIS A 55 28.35 -32.78 4.03
C HIS A 55 27.39 -31.60 3.90
N GLU A 56 27.92 -30.38 4.05
CA GLU A 56 27.10 -29.16 4.09
C GLU A 56 26.21 -28.98 2.86
N ARG A 57 26.73 -29.31 1.67
CA ARG A 57 25.96 -29.28 0.42
C ARG A 57 24.80 -30.28 0.43
N ALA A 58 25.03 -31.50 0.91
CA ALA A 58 24.00 -32.54 0.97
C ALA A 58 22.92 -32.14 2.00
N LYS A 59 23.35 -31.63 3.16
CA LYS A 59 22.48 -31.13 4.22
C LYS A 59 21.56 -30.01 3.72
N ARG A 60 22.14 -28.99 3.07
CA ARG A 60 21.38 -27.90 2.45
C ARG A 60 20.40 -28.43 1.41
N ASN A 61 20.85 -29.26 0.47
CA ASN A 61 19.99 -29.78 -0.60
C ASN A 61 18.81 -30.57 -0.03
N LYS A 62 19.07 -31.48 0.93
CA LYS A 62 18.03 -32.28 1.56
C LYS A 62 17.04 -31.42 2.36
N PHE A 63 17.52 -30.36 3.02
CA PHE A 63 16.64 -29.40 3.68
C PHE A 63 15.70 -28.73 2.68
N LEU A 64 16.25 -28.21 1.57
CA LEU A 64 15.49 -27.56 0.50
C LEU A 64 14.46 -28.51 -0.13
N GLU A 65 14.83 -29.75 -0.41
CA GLU A 65 13.93 -30.78 -0.98
C GLU A 65 12.70 -31.05 -0.12
N GLY A 66 12.82 -30.92 1.21
CA GLY A 66 11.69 -31.08 2.12
C GLY A 66 10.89 -29.81 2.38
N LEU A 67 11.29 -28.64 1.86
CA LEU A 67 10.48 -27.42 2.00
C LEU A 67 9.21 -27.50 1.16
N ASN A 68 8.18 -26.76 1.60
CA ASN A 68 6.99 -26.56 0.78
C ASN A 68 7.34 -25.84 -0.53
N GLU A 69 6.63 -26.15 -1.62
CA GLU A 69 6.96 -25.70 -2.98
C GLU A 69 7.11 -24.17 -3.12
N GLU A 70 6.24 -23.41 -2.47
CA GLU A 70 6.28 -21.94 -2.46
C GLU A 70 7.56 -21.42 -1.79
N LEU A 71 7.89 -21.94 -0.61
CA LEU A 71 9.11 -21.57 0.11
C LEU A 71 10.37 -22.05 -0.60
N TYR A 72 10.36 -23.28 -1.13
CA TYR A 72 11.47 -23.84 -1.89
C TYR A 72 11.89 -22.89 -3.03
N SER A 73 10.91 -22.44 -3.83
CA SER A 73 11.16 -21.59 -4.99
C SER A 73 11.79 -20.24 -4.59
N LEU A 74 11.25 -19.62 -3.54
CA LEU A 74 11.72 -18.32 -3.04
C LEU A 74 13.11 -18.42 -2.39
N VAL A 75 13.33 -19.44 -1.56
CA VAL A 75 14.62 -19.70 -0.92
C VAL A 75 15.68 -20.02 -1.97
N LEU A 76 15.37 -20.86 -2.96
CA LEU A 76 16.29 -21.23 -4.03
C LEU A 76 16.71 -20.01 -4.86
N ALA A 77 15.80 -19.09 -5.17
CA ALA A 77 16.12 -17.84 -5.85
C ALA A 77 17.13 -16.99 -5.06
N GLY A 78 17.06 -17.04 -3.73
CA GLY A 78 18.03 -16.43 -2.82
C GLY A 78 19.42 -17.10 -2.81
N SER A 79 19.61 -18.19 -3.57
CA SER A 79 20.88 -18.91 -3.77
C SER A 79 21.64 -19.23 -2.48
N PRO A 80 21.03 -20.01 -1.54
CA PRO A 80 21.65 -20.31 -0.26
C PRO A 80 22.95 -21.10 -0.43
N THR A 81 23.97 -20.67 0.28
CA THR A 81 25.33 -21.23 0.19
C THR A 81 25.58 -22.34 1.21
N SER A 82 24.80 -22.39 2.29
CA SER A 82 24.91 -23.35 3.39
C SER A 82 23.53 -23.77 3.90
N TYR A 83 23.48 -24.76 4.79
CA TYR A 83 22.25 -25.16 5.47
C TYR A 83 21.72 -24.04 6.36
N VAL A 84 22.60 -23.38 7.14
CA VAL A 84 22.21 -22.27 8.02
C VAL A 84 21.61 -21.13 7.20
N ASP A 85 22.27 -20.76 6.10
CA ASP A 85 21.80 -19.71 5.18
C ASP A 85 20.43 -20.08 4.55
N ALA A 86 20.20 -21.35 4.24
CA ALA A 86 18.90 -21.82 3.75
C ALA A 86 17.80 -21.74 4.82
N VAL A 87 18.11 -22.08 6.08
CA VAL A 87 17.17 -22.01 7.20
C VAL A 87 16.80 -20.55 7.49
N ASP A 88 17.80 -19.67 7.60
CA ASP A 88 17.59 -18.25 7.91
C ASP A 88 16.72 -17.59 6.83
N LYS A 89 17.07 -17.76 5.55
CA LYS A 89 16.26 -17.26 4.43
C LYS A 89 14.83 -17.81 4.45
N ALA A 90 14.67 -19.12 4.70
CA ALA A 90 13.36 -19.74 4.76
C ALA A 90 12.50 -19.17 5.90
N MET A 91 13.11 -18.88 7.05
CA MET A 91 12.43 -18.25 8.19
C MET A 91 12.03 -16.81 7.88
N ASP A 92 12.94 -16.01 7.32
CA ASP A 92 12.66 -14.62 6.93
C ASP A 92 11.51 -14.53 5.91
N ILE A 93 11.51 -15.44 4.93
CA ILE A 93 10.45 -15.52 3.91
C ILE A 93 9.14 -15.97 4.53
N GLU A 94 9.13 -17.01 5.38
CA GLU A 94 7.91 -17.48 6.05
C GLU A 94 7.30 -16.38 6.93
N GLU A 95 8.11 -15.64 7.68
CA GLU A 95 7.67 -14.48 8.45
C GLU A 95 7.14 -13.36 7.54
N GLY A 96 7.84 -13.05 6.46
CA GLY A 96 7.41 -12.06 5.47
C GLY A 96 6.08 -12.41 4.82
N LEU A 97 5.87 -13.68 4.47
CA LEU A 97 4.61 -14.19 3.94
C LEU A 97 3.51 -14.07 4.98
N GLN A 98 3.72 -14.56 6.21
CA GLN A 98 2.74 -14.43 7.29
C GLN A 98 2.38 -12.96 7.58
N ASN A 99 3.35 -12.05 7.55
CA ASN A 99 3.11 -10.62 7.72
C ASN A 99 2.35 -10.03 6.52
N SER A 100 2.63 -10.45 5.29
CA SER A 100 1.88 -9.98 4.11
C SER A 100 0.43 -10.49 4.10
N THR A 101 0.20 -11.75 4.47
CA THR A 101 -1.13 -12.34 4.59
C THR A 101 -1.88 -11.74 5.77
N SER A 102 -1.18 -11.47 6.88
CA SER A 102 -1.70 -10.74 8.02
C SER A 102 -2.03 -9.30 7.64
N LEU A 103 -1.19 -8.58 6.89
CA LEU A 103 -1.49 -7.25 6.38
C LEU A 103 -2.70 -7.27 5.44
N LEU A 104 -2.81 -8.23 4.52
CA LEU A 104 -3.98 -8.41 3.67
C LEU A 104 -5.24 -8.73 4.48
N ALA A 105 -5.13 -9.52 5.56
CA ALA A 105 -6.20 -9.80 6.51
C ALA A 105 -6.52 -8.60 7.43
N TYR A 106 -5.55 -7.71 7.65
CA TYR A 106 -5.64 -6.46 8.40
C TYR A 106 -6.06 -5.27 7.52
N VAL A 107 -6.33 -5.47 6.23
CA VAL A 107 -7.08 -4.51 5.40
C VAL A 107 -8.58 -4.69 5.61
N PRO A 108 -9.08 -4.23 6.76
CA PRO A 108 -10.22 -3.32 6.76
C PRO A 108 -9.81 -2.03 7.47
N HIS A 109 -9.95 -0.86 6.82
CA HIS A 109 -10.23 0.48 7.42
C HIS A 109 -9.62 1.71 6.70
N VAL A 110 -8.70 1.59 5.73
CA VAL A 110 -8.26 2.79 4.98
C VAL A 110 -9.41 3.37 4.13
N SER A 111 -10.23 2.51 3.52
CA SER A 111 -11.47 2.93 2.85
C SER A 111 -12.54 3.45 3.83
N GLY A 112 -12.53 2.96 5.08
CA GLY A 112 -13.48 3.35 6.11
C GLY A 112 -13.25 4.79 6.58
N HIS A 113 -12.00 5.20 6.81
CA HIS A 113 -11.71 6.56 7.23
C HIS A 113 -11.97 7.59 6.14
N GLU A 114 -11.59 7.32 4.89
CA GLU A 114 -11.81 8.28 3.79
C GLU A 114 -13.29 8.43 3.46
N ARG A 115 -14.02 7.31 3.35
CA ARG A 115 -15.47 7.32 3.09
C ARG A 115 -16.26 7.92 4.26
N ALA A 116 -15.86 7.64 5.50
CA ALA A 116 -16.48 8.24 6.68
C ALA A 116 -16.19 9.75 6.79
N LYS A 117 -14.98 10.19 6.48
CA LYS A 117 -14.64 11.64 6.43
C LYS A 117 -15.46 12.37 5.38
N ARG A 118 -15.55 11.81 4.16
CA ARG A 118 -16.40 12.35 3.10
C ARG A 118 -17.87 12.43 3.54
N ASN A 119 -18.42 11.36 4.10
CA ASN A 119 -19.82 11.35 4.54
C ASN A 119 -20.08 12.39 5.65
N LYS A 120 -19.17 12.50 6.63
CA LYS A 120 -19.26 13.49 7.72
C LYS A 120 -19.17 14.94 7.20
N PHE A 121 -18.39 15.18 6.13
CA PHE A 121 -18.36 16.48 5.46
C PHE A 121 -19.69 16.79 4.77
N LEU A 122 -20.23 15.84 4.01
CA LEU A 122 -21.52 16.00 3.33
C LEU A 122 -22.66 16.25 4.33
N GLU A 123 -22.68 15.54 5.47
CA GLU A 123 -23.64 15.78 6.56
C GLU A 123 -23.56 17.20 7.15
N GLY A 124 -22.42 17.88 7.02
CA GLY A 124 -22.22 19.25 7.48
C GLY A 124 -22.56 20.34 6.45
N LEU A 125 -22.90 19.98 5.21
CA LEU A 125 -23.30 20.93 4.18
C LEU A 125 -24.74 21.41 4.40
N ASN A 126 -25.05 22.61 3.91
CA ASN A 126 -26.43 23.07 3.82
C ASN A 126 -27.20 22.30 2.71
N GLU A 127 -28.53 22.29 2.76
CA GLU A 127 -29.39 21.51 1.84
C GLU A 127 -29.13 21.80 0.34
N GLU A 128 -28.86 23.06 -0.01
CA GLU A 128 -28.55 23.45 -1.39
C GLU A 128 -27.20 22.86 -1.84
N LEU A 129 -26.14 23.03 -1.05
CA LEU A 129 -24.81 22.52 -1.37
C LEU A 129 -24.75 21.00 -1.29
N TYR A 130 -25.44 20.37 -0.33
CA TYR A 130 -25.50 18.91 -0.22
C TYR A 130 -26.04 18.29 -1.51
N SER A 131 -27.16 18.80 -2.01
CA SER A 131 -27.79 18.30 -3.24
C SER A 131 -26.90 18.46 -4.46
N LEU A 132 -26.26 19.62 -4.62
CA LEU A 132 -25.40 19.93 -5.77
C LEU A 132 -24.08 19.14 -5.73
N VAL A 133 -23.44 19.04 -4.56
CA VAL A 133 -22.20 18.29 -4.39
C VAL A 133 -22.46 16.79 -4.57
N LEU A 134 -23.57 16.26 -4.03
CA LEU A 134 -23.93 14.83 -4.17
C LEU A 134 -24.20 14.45 -5.63
N ALA A 135 -24.81 15.34 -6.42
CA ALA A 135 -25.01 15.12 -7.86
C ALA A 135 -23.69 14.94 -8.63
N GLY A 136 -22.59 15.53 -8.14
CA GLY A 136 -21.24 15.35 -8.66
C GLY A 136 -20.57 14.02 -8.27
N SER A 137 -21.26 13.17 -7.50
CA SER A 137 -20.84 11.85 -7.02
C SER A 137 -19.38 11.80 -6.51
N PRO A 138 -19.03 12.57 -5.46
CA PRO A 138 -17.66 12.66 -4.99
C PRO A 138 -17.15 11.31 -4.48
N THR A 139 -15.96 10.97 -4.95
CA THR A 139 -15.33 9.68 -4.69
C THR A 139 -14.50 9.70 -3.40
N SER A 140 -13.97 10.86 -3.02
CA SER A 140 -13.14 11.08 -1.83
C SER A 140 -13.59 12.32 -1.04
N TYR A 141 -12.99 12.55 0.13
CA TYR A 141 -13.19 13.77 0.92
C TYR A 141 -12.66 14.99 0.17
N VAL A 142 -11.46 14.91 -0.41
CA VAL A 142 -10.85 16.01 -1.18
C VAL A 142 -11.75 16.39 -2.36
N ASP A 143 -12.23 15.40 -3.11
CA ASP A 143 -13.13 15.57 -4.26
C ASP A 143 -14.49 16.18 -3.84
N ALA A 144 -14.98 15.90 -2.63
CA ALA A 144 -16.18 16.53 -2.10
C ALA A 144 -15.96 18.01 -1.69
N VAL A 145 -14.80 18.33 -1.12
CA VAL A 145 -14.44 19.69 -0.69
C VAL A 145 -14.24 20.59 -1.90
N ASP A 146 -13.48 20.14 -2.90
CA ASP A 146 -13.20 20.92 -4.11
C ASP A 146 -14.49 21.28 -4.85
N LYS A 147 -15.38 20.29 -5.06
CA LYS A 147 -16.70 20.53 -5.66
C LYS A 147 -17.53 21.52 -4.85
N ALA A 148 -17.52 21.41 -3.52
CA ALA A 148 -18.28 22.32 -2.67
C ALA A 148 -17.79 23.77 -2.81
N MET A 149 -16.47 23.98 -2.88
CA MET A 149 -15.88 25.29 -3.12
C MET A 149 -16.28 25.86 -4.49
N ASP A 150 -16.13 25.07 -5.57
CA ASP A 150 -16.46 25.51 -6.93
C ASP A 150 -17.94 25.91 -7.05
N ILE A 151 -18.83 25.13 -6.44
CA ILE A 151 -20.28 25.40 -6.43
C ILE A 151 -20.58 26.66 -5.63
N GLU A 152 -20.01 26.81 -4.42
CA GLU A 152 -20.23 27.98 -3.58
C GLU A 152 -19.79 29.27 -4.29
N GLU A 153 -18.62 29.25 -4.92
CA GLU A 153 -18.10 30.39 -5.70
C GLU A 153 -19.04 30.73 -6.87
N GLY A 154 -19.51 29.71 -7.60
CA GLY A 154 -20.48 29.89 -8.68
C GLY A 154 -21.79 30.53 -8.24
N LEU A 155 -22.32 30.10 -7.08
CA LEU A 155 -23.55 30.67 -6.50
C LEU A 155 -23.36 32.12 -6.06
N GLN A 156 -22.22 32.46 -5.43
CA GLN A 156 -21.93 33.84 -5.02
C GLN A 156 -21.79 34.80 -6.20
N ASN A 157 -21.19 34.35 -7.31
CA ASN A 157 -21.09 35.14 -8.53
C ASN A 157 -22.48 35.41 -9.16
N SER A 158 -23.37 34.40 -9.15
CA SER A 158 -24.73 34.57 -9.65
C SER A 158 -25.54 35.58 -8.82
N ARG A 159 -25.41 35.56 -7.48
CA ARG A 159 -26.03 36.53 -6.56
C ARG A 159 -25.55 37.97 -6.78
N SER A 160 -24.28 38.13 -7.14
CA SER A 160 -23.67 39.44 -7.42
C SER A 160 -24.25 40.09 -8.68
N ARG A 161 -24.76 39.30 -9.63
CA ARG A 161 -25.33 39.79 -10.89
C ARG A 161 -26.81 40.18 -10.79
N VAL A 162 -27.54 39.76 -9.75
CA VAL A 162 -28.98 40.02 -9.56
C VAL A 162 -29.24 41.07 -8.48
N ARG A 163 -28.46 42.15 -8.43
CA ARG A 163 -28.81 43.33 -7.65
C ARG A 163 -29.69 44.26 -8.52
N PRO A 164 -31.00 44.43 -8.25
CA PRO A 164 -31.85 45.26 -9.09
C PRO A 164 -31.39 46.72 -8.95
N GLN A 165 -31.06 47.35 -10.08
CA GLN A 165 -30.98 48.81 -10.18
C GLN A 165 -32.38 49.35 -9.84
N VAL A 166 -32.54 49.92 -8.66
CA VAL A 166 -33.75 50.66 -8.31
C VAL A 166 -33.82 51.86 -9.26
N VAL A 167 -34.76 51.80 -10.20
CA VAL A 167 -35.15 52.92 -11.06
C VAL A 167 -35.66 54.04 -10.16
N GLN A 168 -34.81 55.04 -9.92
CA GLN A 168 -35.25 56.33 -9.41
C GLN A 168 -35.56 57.21 -10.61
N GLY A 169 -36.82 57.15 -11.05
CA GLY A 169 -37.36 58.08 -12.01
C GLY A 169 -37.35 59.50 -11.44
N ASN A 170 -36.84 60.44 -12.23
CA ASN A 170 -37.41 61.77 -12.45
C ASN A 170 -36.46 62.61 -13.32
N HIS A 171 -36.66 62.61 -14.65
CA HIS A 171 -36.23 63.73 -15.50
C HIS A 171 -37.20 63.89 -16.68
N PRO A 172 -37.89 65.04 -16.83
CA PRO A 172 -38.66 65.39 -18.02
C PRO A 172 -37.77 66.00 -19.13
N MET A 173 -38.29 65.95 -20.35
CA MET A 173 -37.66 66.24 -21.64
C MET A 173 -37.37 67.73 -21.96
N VAL A 174 -36.20 67.95 -22.58
CA VAL A 174 -35.90 68.66 -23.85
C VAL A 174 -35.76 70.21 -23.96
N SER A 175 -34.67 70.56 -24.68
CA SER A 175 -34.38 71.73 -25.54
C SER A 175 -33.88 73.06 -24.98
N GLY A 176 -32.71 73.50 -25.47
CA GLY A 176 -32.45 74.91 -25.79
C GLY A 176 -31.05 75.46 -25.52
N LEU A 177 -30.31 75.74 -26.61
CA LEU A 177 -29.36 76.86 -26.82
C LEU A 177 -27.93 76.84 -26.17
N GLN A 178 -26.93 76.50 -27.01
CA GLN A 178 -25.69 77.24 -27.42
C GLN A 178 -24.90 78.14 -26.42
N PRO A 179 -23.64 78.59 -26.74
CA PRO A 179 -22.48 77.93 -27.40
C PRO A 179 -21.07 78.34 -26.81
N THR A 180 -19.97 77.69 -27.28
CA THR A 180 -18.57 78.20 -27.47
C THR A 180 -17.77 78.73 -26.24
N GLN A 181 -16.43 78.69 -26.08
CA GLN A 181 -15.23 78.29 -26.85
C GLN A 181 -14.00 78.41 -25.92
N SER A 182 -13.01 77.52 -26.07
CA SER A 182 -11.55 77.79 -26.17
C SER A 182 -10.85 76.41 -26.19
N VAL A 183 -10.45 75.85 -27.34
CA VAL A 183 -9.29 76.17 -28.19
C VAL A 183 -8.03 76.52 -27.39
N GLN A 184 -7.17 75.53 -27.10
CA GLN A 184 -5.86 75.42 -27.74
C GLN A 184 -5.09 74.16 -27.28
N SER A 185 -4.60 73.43 -28.29
CA SER A 185 -3.27 72.80 -28.37
C SER A 185 -2.97 71.59 -27.44
N SER A 186 -2.47 70.45 -27.91
CA SER A 186 -1.54 70.20 -29.03
C SER A 186 -1.67 68.76 -29.56
N LYS A 187 -1.50 68.59 -30.87
CA LYS A 187 -1.43 67.32 -31.62
C LYS A 187 0.07 66.90 -31.81
N PRO A 188 0.41 65.77 -32.48
CA PRO A 188 1.35 64.72 -32.05
C PRO A 188 2.63 64.78 -32.95
N PRO A 189 3.40 63.73 -33.37
CA PRO A 189 2.93 62.48 -34.02
C PRO A 189 3.83 61.20 -33.86
N GLN A 190 3.30 60.05 -34.35
CA GLN A 190 3.96 59.01 -35.21
C GLN A 190 5.27 58.32 -34.73
N GLN A 191 5.68 57.11 -35.14
CA GLN A 191 5.32 56.06 -36.11
C GLN A 191 6.18 54.82 -35.74
N GLN A 192 5.66 53.58 -35.83
CA GLN A 192 6.06 52.51 -36.77
C GLN A 192 7.47 51.89 -36.60
N VAL A 193 7.53 50.55 -36.57
CA VAL A 193 8.48 49.59 -37.22
C VAL A 193 7.97 48.20 -36.80
N ASP A 194 7.27 47.45 -37.65
CA ASP A 194 7.74 46.54 -38.71
C ASP A 194 8.07 45.11 -38.22
N GLN A 195 7.81 44.19 -39.15
CA GLN A 195 7.82 42.71 -39.14
C GLN A 195 8.93 42.01 -38.34
#